data_AF-A0A929BNA5-F1
#
_entry.id   AF-A0A929BNA5-F1
#
_cell.length_a   1.000
_cell.length_b   1.000
_cell.length_c   1.000
_cell.angle_alpha   90.00
_cell.angle_beta   90.00
_cell.angle_gamma   90.00
#
_symmetry.space_group_name_H-M   'P 1'
#
loop_
_entity.id
_entity.type
_entity.pdbx_description
1 polymer ?
#
loop_
_entity_poly.entity_id
_entity_poly.type
_entity_poly.pdbx_seq_one_letter_code
_entity_poly.pdbx_strand_id
1 'polypeptide(L)'
;ACMLDDPASVQALEFLTGMMFDEKVAPSKIELGELSAKDMFSSGKAGMYVCGGWRVLGFRDITDFGWDIAPIPISPNSGERGTVVDTVSWSVAKDTKSPDAAWELVKFFTGEAGQVRMAEGGTATPSMIGYASSEAFLDPTQPPAHRDVLISYTVDEIHYYPVIPKMGEMWDAWGQELSEMWLGQKSVEDSVTAFCERIGPALPK
;
A
#
# COMPACT_ATOMS: atom_id res chain seq x y z
N ALA A 1 -12.34 8.66 16.91
CA ALA A 1 -13.08 7.41 17.17
C ALA A 1 -12.52 6.30 16.27
N CYS A 2 -12.72 5.03 16.62
CA CYS A 2 -12.48 3.94 15.67
C CYS A 2 -13.48 4.11 14.51
N MET A 3 -13.06 3.79 13.28
CA MET A 3 -13.94 3.80 12.10
C MET A 3 -14.08 2.40 11.50
N LEU A 4 -13.39 1.40 12.06
CA LEU A 4 -13.41 0.05 11.52
C LEU A 4 -14.70 -0.70 11.89
N ASP A 5 -15.34 -0.28 12.99
CA ASP A 5 -16.66 -0.71 13.48
C ASP A 5 -17.83 -0.01 12.77
N ASP A 6 -17.57 0.91 11.85
CA ASP A 6 -18.61 1.43 10.96
C ASP A 6 -19.15 0.29 10.07
N PRO A 7 -20.48 0.19 9.87
CA PRO A 7 -21.07 -0.85 9.02
C PRO A 7 -20.45 -0.95 7.62
N ALA A 8 -20.04 0.16 7.01
CA ALA A 8 -19.38 0.15 5.71
C ALA A 8 -17.98 -0.50 5.76
N SER A 9 -17.23 -0.25 6.85
CA SER A 9 -15.91 -0.87 7.08
C SER A 9 -16.04 -2.37 7.33
N VAL A 10 -17.02 -2.79 8.14
CA VAL A 10 -17.32 -4.20 8.38
C VAL A 10 -17.70 -4.90 7.08
N GLN A 11 -18.60 -4.31 6.28
CA GLN A 11 -18.99 -4.86 4.99
C GLN A 11 -17.80 -4.99 4.01
N ALA A 12 -16.87 -4.03 4.02
CA ALA A 12 -15.67 -4.12 3.19
C ALA A 12 -14.76 -5.28 3.62
N LEU A 13 -14.57 -5.48 4.93
CA LEU A 13 -13.80 -6.62 5.45
C LEU A 13 -14.48 -7.94 5.17
N GLU A 14 -15.80 -8.03 5.33
CA GLU A 14 -16.60 -9.21 4.98
C GLU A 14 -16.46 -9.57 3.50
N PHE A 15 -16.52 -8.58 2.61
CA PHE A 15 -16.26 -8.78 1.18
C PHE A 15 -14.87 -9.36 0.92
N LEU A 16 -13.82 -8.83 1.58
CA LEU A 16 -12.46 -9.34 1.44
C LEU A 16 -12.31 -10.77 1.98
N THR A 17 -12.92 -11.09 3.12
CA THR A 17 -12.90 -12.45 3.68
C THR A 17 -13.74 -13.43 2.85
N GLY A 18 -14.86 -12.98 2.29
CA GLY A 18 -15.72 -13.80 1.42
C GLY A 18 -15.01 -14.18 0.11
N MET A 19 -14.19 -13.29 -0.46
CA MET A 19 -13.30 -13.65 -1.57
C MET A 19 -12.34 -14.79 -1.24
N MET A 20 -11.91 -14.90 0.03
CA MET A 20 -11.01 -15.96 0.48
C MET A 20 -11.74 -17.27 0.78
N PHE A 21 -12.79 -17.20 1.59
CA PHE A 21 -13.40 -18.39 2.17
C PHE A 21 -14.61 -18.93 1.38
N ASP A 22 -15.37 -18.04 0.74
CA ASP A 22 -16.59 -18.40 0.00
C ASP A 22 -16.27 -18.62 -1.48
N GLU A 23 -15.75 -17.59 -2.14
CA GLU A 23 -15.48 -17.59 -3.59
C GLU A 23 -14.15 -18.25 -3.94
N LYS A 24 -13.20 -18.31 -2.99
CA LYS A 24 -11.86 -18.92 -3.16
C LYS A 24 -11.08 -18.33 -4.34
N VAL A 25 -11.26 -17.03 -4.58
CA VAL A 25 -10.55 -16.27 -5.62
C VAL A 25 -9.31 -15.56 -5.10
N ALA A 26 -9.15 -15.52 -3.78
CA ALA A 26 -7.92 -15.10 -3.10
C ALA A 26 -7.51 -16.18 -2.10
N PRO A 27 -6.21 -16.51 -1.98
CA PRO A 27 -5.78 -17.49 -1.00
C PRO A 27 -5.87 -16.92 0.41
N SER A 28 -6.38 -17.71 1.35
CA SER A 28 -6.30 -17.42 2.78
C SER A 28 -4.84 -17.47 3.26
N LYS A 29 -4.58 -16.90 4.43
CA LYS A 29 -3.24 -16.96 5.04
C LYS A 29 -2.79 -18.41 5.31
N ILE A 30 -3.72 -19.33 5.56
CA ILE A 30 -3.42 -20.76 5.75
C ILE A 30 -2.95 -21.39 4.44
N GLU A 31 -3.62 -21.10 3.33
CA GLU A 31 -3.29 -21.66 2.01
C GLU A 31 -1.97 -21.11 1.45
N LEU A 32 -1.68 -19.83 1.74
CA LEU A 32 -0.40 -19.23 1.42
C LEU A 32 0.76 -19.90 2.17
N GLY A 33 0.55 -20.28 3.43
CA GLY A 33 1.62 -20.81 4.28
C GLY A 33 2.77 -19.80 4.40
N GLU A 34 3.97 -20.21 3.98
CA GLU A 34 5.16 -19.34 3.95
C GLU A 34 5.27 -18.50 2.66
N LEU A 35 4.45 -18.78 1.64
CA LEU A 35 4.46 -17.99 0.41
C LEU A 35 3.79 -16.65 0.64
N SER A 36 4.38 -15.59 0.13
CA SER A 36 3.70 -14.30 0.08
C SER A 36 2.82 -14.19 -1.18
N ALA A 37 1.81 -13.31 -1.15
CA ALA A 37 1.04 -12.96 -2.35
C ALA A 37 1.94 -12.46 -3.50
N LYS A 38 3.06 -11.81 -3.16
CA LYS A 38 4.10 -11.42 -4.12
C LYS A 38 4.74 -12.64 -4.79
N ASP A 39 5.09 -13.69 -4.02
CA ASP A 39 5.68 -14.92 -4.58
C ASP A 39 4.68 -15.67 -5.48
N MET A 40 3.39 -15.66 -5.12
CA MET A 40 2.33 -16.23 -5.96
C MET A 40 2.22 -15.51 -7.30
N PHE A 41 2.26 -14.18 -7.31
CA PHE A 41 2.25 -13.41 -8.55
C PHE A 41 3.53 -13.63 -9.36
N SER A 42 4.71 -13.47 -8.75
CA SER A 42 6.00 -13.64 -9.45
C SER A 42 6.21 -15.02 -10.06
N SER A 43 5.59 -16.07 -9.48
CA SER A 43 5.65 -17.44 -10.01
C SER A 43 4.52 -17.78 -10.99
N GLY A 44 3.71 -16.80 -11.41
CA GLY A 44 2.60 -16.99 -12.35
C GLY A 44 1.40 -17.75 -11.77
N LYS A 45 1.32 -17.90 -10.43
CA LYS A 45 0.24 -18.62 -9.73
C LYS A 45 -0.94 -17.73 -9.32
N ALA A 46 -0.80 -16.41 -9.41
CA ALA A 46 -1.87 -15.45 -9.20
C ALA A 46 -2.03 -14.56 -10.44
N GLY A 47 -3.27 -14.40 -10.92
CA GLY A 47 -3.56 -13.56 -12.09
C GLY A 47 -3.51 -12.06 -11.79
N MET A 48 -3.77 -11.65 -10.54
CA MET A 48 -3.71 -10.27 -10.09
C MET A 48 -3.04 -10.19 -8.71
N TYR A 49 -2.34 -9.09 -8.45
CA TYR A 49 -1.78 -8.77 -7.15
C TYR A 49 -1.97 -7.29 -6.84
N VAL A 50 -2.74 -7.01 -5.79
CA VAL A 50 -2.97 -5.64 -5.32
C VAL A 50 -1.76 -5.18 -4.51
N CYS A 51 -1.02 -4.20 -5.04
CA CYS A 51 0.14 -3.62 -4.37
C CYS A 51 0.41 -2.19 -4.85
N GLY A 52 1.27 -1.47 -4.13
CA GLY A 52 1.73 -0.15 -4.55
C GLY A 52 2.99 -0.18 -5.43
N GLY A 53 3.33 0.99 -5.96
CA GLY A 53 4.39 1.17 -6.96
C GLY A 53 5.80 0.72 -6.51
N TRP A 54 6.06 0.61 -5.21
CA TRP A 54 7.36 0.16 -4.68
C TRP A 54 7.72 -1.29 -5.06
N ARG A 55 6.74 -2.10 -5.48
CA ARG A 55 6.99 -3.47 -5.97
C ARG A 55 7.40 -3.55 -7.44
N VAL A 56 7.14 -2.51 -8.23
CA VAL A 56 7.32 -2.52 -9.69
C VAL A 56 8.70 -3.03 -10.09
N LEU A 57 9.77 -2.53 -9.44
CA LEU A 57 11.12 -2.97 -9.76
C LEU A 57 11.36 -4.46 -9.52
N GLY A 58 10.81 -5.00 -8.44
CA GLY A 58 10.96 -6.42 -8.11
C GLY A 58 10.23 -7.35 -9.08
N PHE A 59 9.37 -6.82 -9.95
CA PHE A 59 8.66 -7.59 -10.97
C PHE A 59 9.28 -7.46 -12.37
N ARG A 60 10.24 -6.54 -12.60
CA ARG A 60 10.90 -6.39 -13.90
C ARG A 60 11.73 -7.61 -14.29
N ASP A 61 12.12 -8.44 -13.33
CA ASP A 61 12.83 -9.70 -13.57
C ASP A 61 11.90 -10.84 -14.02
N ILE A 62 10.58 -10.64 -13.99
CA ILE A 62 9.60 -11.61 -14.52
C ILE A 62 9.70 -11.60 -16.04
N THR A 63 10.13 -12.71 -16.61
CA THR A 63 10.25 -12.91 -18.07
C THR A 63 9.39 -14.06 -18.60
N ASP A 64 8.85 -14.90 -17.71
CA ASP A 64 8.04 -16.07 -18.06
C ASP A 64 6.64 -15.70 -18.59
N PHE A 65 6.13 -14.51 -18.26
CA PHE A 65 4.85 -14.00 -18.72
C PHE A 65 4.83 -12.46 -18.78
N GLY A 66 3.92 -11.91 -19.58
CA GLY A 66 3.68 -10.47 -19.65
C GLY A 66 2.85 -9.98 -18.46
N TRP A 67 3.23 -8.85 -17.88
CA TRP A 67 2.53 -8.24 -16.76
C TRP A 67 2.44 -6.72 -16.94
N ASP A 68 1.46 -6.12 -16.28
CA ASP A 68 1.24 -4.68 -16.27
C ASP A 68 0.53 -4.26 -14.97
N ILE A 69 0.26 -2.96 -14.83
CA ILE A 69 -0.54 -2.42 -13.72
C ILE A 69 -1.84 -1.81 -14.23
N ALA A 70 -2.84 -1.82 -13.36
CA ALA A 70 -4.15 -1.21 -13.60
C ALA A 70 -4.65 -0.52 -12.31
N PRO A 71 -5.58 0.45 -12.43
CA PRO A 71 -6.18 1.05 -11.24
C PRO A 71 -6.92 0.03 -10.39
N ILE A 72 -7.09 0.31 -9.10
CA ILE A 72 -7.94 -0.49 -8.20
C ILE A 72 -9.36 -0.61 -8.81
N PRO A 73 -10.00 -1.79 -8.81
CA PRO A 73 -11.36 -1.93 -9.32
C PRO A 73 -12.36 -1.01 -8.60
N ILE A 74 -13.39 -0.59 -9.33
CA ILE A 74 -14.53 0.12 -8.73
C ILE A 74 -15.32 -0.88 -7.89
N SER A 75 -15.66 -0.49 -6.67
CA SER A 75 -16.51 -1.30 -5.78
C SER A 75 -17.90 -1.46 -6.40
N PRO A 76 -18.43 -2.69 -6.52
CA PRO A 76 -19.79 -2.90 -7.01
C PRO A 76 -20.86 -2.39 -6.03
N ASN A 77 -20.50 -2.17 -4.76
CA ASN A 77 -21.44 -1.74 -3.72
C ASN A 77 -21.55 -0.21 -3.65
N SER A 78 -20.42 0.50 -3.69
CA SER A 78 -20.43 1.98 -3.64
C SER A 78 -20.44 2.63 -5.02
N GLY A 79 -20.00 1.92 -6.07
CA GLY A 79 -19.76 2.51 -7.38
C GLY A 79 -18.52 3.42 -7.42
N GLU A 80 -17.72 3.41 -6.36
CA GLU A 80 -16.53 4.27 -6.19
C GLU A 80 -15.24 3.44 -6.19
N ARG A 81 -14.13 4.11 -6.51
CA ARG A 81 -12.78 3.60 -6.33
C ARG A 81 -12.13 4.32 -5.16
N GLY A 82 -11.43 3.57 -4.32
CA GLY A 82 -10.57 4.13 -3.28
C GLY A 82 -9.18 3.54 -3.35
N THR A 83 -8.17 4.36 -3.11
CA THR A 83 -6.78 3.94 -2.87
C THR A 83 -6.21 4.69 -1.67
N VAL A 84 -5.14 4.15 -1.11
CA VAL A 84 -4.38 4.86 -0.07
C VAL A 84 -3.07 5.34 -0.65
N VAL A 85 -2.75 6.62 -0.42
CA VAL A 85 -1.44 7.19 -0.73
C VAL A 85 -0.57 7.16 0.51
N ASP A 86 0.60 6.55 0.36
CA ASP A 86 1.68 6.61 1.35
C ASP A 86 2.77 7.56 0.87
N THR A 87 3.39 8.28 1.80
CA THR A 87 4.45 9.24 1.53
C THR A 87 5.67 8.93 2.37
N VAL A 88 6.83 8.88 1.74
CA VAL A 88 8.12 8.72 2.43
C VAL A 88 8.80 10.09 2.51
N SER A 89 9.37 10.40 3.67
CA SER A 89 10.14 11.63 3.88
C SER A 89 11.55 11.35 4.38
N TRP A 90 12.49 12.18 3.95
CA TRP A 90 13.83 12.24 4.54
C TRP A 90 13.81 13.23 5.70
N SER A 91 14.22 12.78 6.88
CA SER A 91 14.22 13.57 8.11
C SER A 91 15.63 13.70 8.70
N VAL A 92 15.97 14.88 9.22
CA VAL A 92 17.24 15.10 9.95
C VAL A 92 17.01 14.81 11.44
N ALA A 93 17.80 13.90 12.00
CA ALA A 93 17.78 13.61 13.42
C ALA A 93 18.15 14.87 14.23
N LYS A 94 17.32 15.24 15.20
CA LYS A 94 17.50 16.45 16.01
C LYS A 94 18.87 16.53 16.70
N ASP A 95 19.39 15.38 17.14
CA ASP A 95 20.63 15.31 17.94
C ASP A 95 21.88 14.98 17.09
N THR A 96 21.78 15.10 15.75
CA THR A 96 22.89 14.87 14.84
C THR A 96 24.10 15.74 15.19
N LYS A 97 25.30 15.18 15.04
CA LYS A 97 26.56 15.92 15.22
C LYS A 97 27.00 16.69 13.97
N SER A 98 26.30 16.49 12.85
CA SER A 98 26.62 17.10 11.56
C SER A 98 25.36 17.68 10.91
N PRO A 99 24.73 18.73 11.48
CA PRO A 99 23.46 19.26 11.00
C PRO A 99 23.54 19.79 9.57
N ASP A 100 24.60 20.53 9.22
CA ASP A 100 24.76 21.10 7.89
C ASP A 100 24.91 20.01 6.82
N ALA A 101 25.77 19.01 7.06
CA ALA A 101 25.97 17.90 6.13
C ALA A 101 24.70 17.03 5.98
N ALA A 102 23.97 16.80 7.08
CA ALA A 102 22.70 16.10 7.02
C ALA A 102 21.66 16.90 6.21
N TRP A 103 21.65 18.22 6.34
CA TRP A 103 20.77 19.09 5.56
C TRP A 103 21.12 19.09 4.07
N GLU A 104 22.40 19.18 3.71
CA GLU A 104 22.83 19.03 2.31
C GLU A 104 22.41 17.68 1.71
N LEU A 105 22.48 16.60 2.48
CA LEU A 105 22.04 15.28 2.04
C LEU A 105 20.52 15.23 1.79
N VAL A 106 19.71 15.79 2.68
CA VAL A 106 18.25 15.87 2.48
C VAL A 106 17.90 16.69 1.24
N LYS A 107 18.56 17.83 1.04
CA LYS A 107 18.38 18.64 -0.19
C LYS A 107 18.79 17.88 -1.44
N PHE A 108 19.84 17.09 -1.38
CA PHE A 108 20.27 16.27 -2.51
C PHE A 108 19.21 15.22 -2.88
N PHE A 109 18.69 14.48 -1.90
CA PHE A 109 17.69 13.43 -2.16
C PHE A 109 16.32 13.98 -2.57
N THR A 110 15.94 15.15 -2.07
CA THR A 110 14.62 15.73 -2.34
C THR A 110 14.63 16.74 -3.49
N GLY A 111 15.79 17.28 -3.86
CA GLY A 111 15.97 18.18 -4.99
C GLY A 111 16.05 17.47 -6.35
N GLU A 112 16.35 18.24 -7.39
CA GLU A 112 16.42 17.78 -8.78
C GLU A 112 17.23 16.50 -8.96
N ALA A 113 18.46 16.44 -8.44
CA ALA A 113 19.32 15.27 -8.60
C ALA A 113 18.69 13.98 -8.04
N GLY A 114 18.00 14.06 -6.90
CA GLY A 114 17.29 12.93 -6.32
C GLY A 114 16.03 12.54 -7.10
N GLN A 115 15.27 13.53 -7.56
CA GLN A 115 14.03 13.30 -8.33
C GLN A 115 14.32 12.71 -9.72
N VAL A 116 15.38 13.17 -10.41
CA VAL A 116 15.85 12.58 -11.67
C VAL A 116 16.17 11.09 -11.46
N ARG A 117 16.99 10.79 -10.45
CA ARG A 117 17.35 9.39 -10.16
C ARG A 117 16.16 8.53 -9.76
N MET A 118 15.16 9.11 -9.09
CA MET A 118 13.93 8.41 -8.74
C MET A 118 13.09 8.12 -9.99
N ALA A 119 12.99 9.08 -10.91
CA ALA A 119 12.30 8.91 -12.18
C ALA A 119 12.94 7.80 -13.01
N GLU A 120 14.25 7.85 -13.21
CA GLU A 120 15.02 6.85 -13.97
C GLU A 120 15.03 5.47 -13.28
N GLY A 121 15.25 5.45 -11.97
CA GLY A 121 15.38 4.23 -11.20
C GLY A 121 14.05 3.50 -10.99
N GLY A 122 12.94 4.25 -10.92
CA GLY A 122 11.60 3.70 -10.81
C GLY A 122 11.28 2.99 -9.48
N THR A 123 12.07 3.19 -8.43
CA THR A 123 11.88 2.55 -7.10
C THR A 123 10.64 3.06 -6.37
N ALA A 124 10.25 4.31 -6.63
CA ALA A 124 9.07 4.96 -6.09
C ALA A 124 8.59 6.03 -7.08
N THR A 125 7.38 6.55 -6.87
CA THR A 125 6.87 7.69 -7.64
C THR A 125 7.58 8.97 -7.18
N PRO A 126 8.19 9.76 -8.08
CA PRO A 126 8.75 11.07 -7.74
C PRO A 126 7.71 11.96 -7.05
N SER A 127 8.14 12.69 -6.03
CA SER A 127 7.24 13.59 -5.27
C SER A 127 7.03 14.94 -5.97
N MET A 128 7.89 15.28 -6.93
CA MET A 128 7.74 16.47 -7.77
C MET A 128 7.03 16.12 -9.08
N ILE A 129 5.87 16.75 -9.33
CA ILE A 129 4.96 16.46 -10.46
C ILE A 129 5.69 16.43 -11.81
N GLY A 130 6.63 17.35 -12.04
CA GLY A 130 7.38 17.41 -13.30
C GLY A 130 8.22 16.16 -13.58
N TYR A 131 8.76 15.54 -12.52
CA TYR A 131 9.53 14.29 -12.66
C TYR A 131 8.62 13.06 -12.68
N ALA A 132 7.52 13.09 -11.92
CA ALA A 132 6.51 12.04 -11.96
C ALA A 132 5.81 11.93 -13.33
N SER A 133 5.69 13.06 -14.05
CA SER A 133 5.11 13.12 -15.40
C SER A 133 6.16 13.05 -16.51
N SER A 134 7.42 12.76 -16.18
CA SER A 134 8.51 12.75 -17.15
C SER A 134 8.52 11.47 -17.98
N GLU A 135 9.05 11.54 -19.20
CA GLU A 135 9.29 10.36 -20.04
C GLU A 135 10.18 9.32 -19.35
N ALA A 136 11.16 9.77 -18.55
CA ALA A 136 12.05 8.87 -17.82
C ALA A 136 11.29 7.99 -16.81
N PHE A 137 10.27 8.54 -16.14
CA PHE A 137 9.44 7.77 -15.20
C PHE A 137 8.34 6.98 -15.91
N LEU A 138 7.74 7.53 -16.96
CA LEU A 138 6.58 6.96 -17.65
C LEU A 138 6.94 6.13 -18.89
N ASP A 139 8.23 5.78 -19.07
CA ASP A 139 8.71 5.04 -20.24
C ASP A 139 7.92 3.74 -20.46
N PRO A 140 7.07 3.66 -21.51
CA PRO A 140 6.22 2.50 -21.75
C PRO A 140 6.99 1.32 -22.37
N THR A 141 8.27 1.53 -22.71
CA THR A 141 9.14 0.46 -23.22
C THR A 141 9.69 -0.43 -22.10
N GLN A 142 9.52 -0.01 -20.84
CA GLN A 142 9.86 -0.77 -19.65
C GLN A 142 8.58 -1.26 -18.96
N PRO A 143 8.55 -2.48 -18.42
CA PRO A 143 7.41 -2.91 -17.63
C PRO A 143 7.35 -2.15 -16.28
N PRO A 144 6.15 -1.79 -15.79
CA PRO A 144 4.86 -1.85 -16.50
C PRO A 144 4.76 -0.76 -17.58
N ALA A 145 4.11 -1.08 -18.69
CA ALA A 145 3.91 -0.10 -19.76
C ALA A 145 2.93 1.01 -19.35
N HIS A 146 1.94 0.69 -18.49
CA HIS A 146 0.94 1.64 -17.99
C HIS A 146 1.33 2.23 -16.64
N ARG A 147 2.59 2.67 -16.52
CA ARG A 147 3.13 3.23 -15.27
C ARG A 147 2.43 4.51 -14.81
N ASP A 148 1.76 5.21 -15.72
CA ASP A 148 0.94 6.39 -15.49
C ASP A 148 -0.23 6.14 -14.52
N VAL A 149 -0.68 4.88 -14.38
CA VAL A 149 -1.66 4.48 -13.36
C VAL A 149 -1.24 4.91 -11.94
N LEU A 150 0.06 4.98 -11.66
CA LEU A 150 0.57 5.41 -10.34
C LEU A 150 0.30 6.89 -10.02
N ILE A 151 -0.06 7.70 -11.02
CA ILE A 151 -0.33 9.13 -10.88
C ILE A 151 -1.71 9.54 -11.42
N SER A 152 -2.54 8.57 -11.85
CA SER A 152 -3.83 8.84 -12.49
C SER A 152 -5.01 8.97 -11.53
N TYR A 153 -4.82 8.68 -10.24
CA TYR A 153 -5.88 8.76 -9.24
C TYR A 153 -6.26 10.22 -8.96
N THR A 154 -7.56 10.46 -8.85
CA THR A 154 -8.13 11.76 -8.49
C THR A 154 -8.04 12.01 -6.98
N VAL A 155 -8.18 13.27 -6.57
CA VAL A 155 -8.19 13.64 -5.15
C VAL A 155 -9.31 12.93 -4.38
N ASP A 156 -10.46 12.68 -5.02
CA ASP A 156 -11.60 12.02 -4.39
C ASP A 156 -11.40 10.50 -4.25
N GLU A 157 -10.56 9.89 -5.09
CA GLU A 157 -10.19 8.47 -4.99
C GLU A 157 -9.06 8.21 -3.98
N ILE A 158 -8.35 9.26 -3.53
CA ILE A 158 -7.19 9.16 -2.66
C ILE A 158 -7.59 9.36 -1.19
N HIS A 159 -7.25 8.38 -0.37
CA HIS A 159 -7.35 8.45 1.08
C HIS A 159 -5.96 8.42 1.72
N TYR A 160 -5.84 8.99 2.92
CA TYR A 160 -4.59 9.04 3.67
C TYR A 160 -4.67 8.18 4.92
N TYR A 161 -3.56 7.56 5.30
CA TYR A 161 -3.43 6.93 6.60
C TYR A 161 -3.58 7.98 7.71
N PRO A 162 -4.32 7.68 8.79
CA PRO A 162 -4.29 8.53 9.98
C PRO A 162 -2.89 8.49 10.59
N VAL A 163 -2.20 9.64 10.68
CA VAL A 163 -0.92 9.74 11.37
C VAL A 163 -1.17 10.14 12.81
N ILE A 164 -1.08 9.17 13.72
CA ILE A 164 -1.23 9.40 15.16
C ILE A 164 0.11 9.21 15.91
N PRO A 165 0.34 9.85 17.06
CA PRO A 165 1.58 9.69 17.83
C PRO A 165 1.89 8.24 18.21
N LYS A 166 0.85 7.40 18.31
CA LYS A 166 0.90 6.00 18.72
C LYS A 166 0.73 5.01 17.56
N MET A 167 1.24 5.33 16.37
CA MET A 167 1.13 4.43 15.20
C MET A 167 1.69 3.02 15.46
N GLY A 168 2.70 2.87 16.32
CA GLY A 168 3.19 1.54 16.72
C GLY A 168 2.11 0.68 17.40
N GLU A 169 1.35 1.26 18.34
CA GLU A 169 0.24 0.59 19.01
C GLU A 169 -0.87 0.21 18.01
N MET A 170 -1.13 1.09 17.02
CA MET A 170 -2.07 0.82 15.93
C MET A 170 -1.64 -0.39 15.07
N TRP A 171 -0.36 -0.45 14.69
CA TRP A 171 0.17 -1.56 13.89
C TRP A 171 0.16 -2.88 14.64
N ASP A 172 0.51 -2.86 15.94
CA ASP A 172 0.46 -4.04 16.78
C ASP A 172 -0.97 -4.58 16.92
N ALA A 173 -1.94 -3.68 17.13
CA ALA A 173 -3.36 -4.06 17.18
C ALA A 173 -3.83 -4.63 15.84
N TRP A 174 -3.44 -4.01 14.72
CA TRP A 174 -3.79 -4.49 13.37
C TRP A 174 -3.26 -5.90 13.12
N GLY A 175 -1.98 -6.14 13.46
CA GLY A 175 -1.33 -7.42 13.26
C GLY A 175 -1.83 -8.54 14.16
N GLN A 176 -2.43 -8.21 15.31
CA GLN A 176 -2.88 -9.20 16.29
C GLN A 176 -4.40 -9.45 16.15
N GLU A 177 -5.22 -8.40 16.29
CA GLU A 177 -6.67 -8.54 16.40
C GLU A 177 -7.34 -8.90 15.07
N LEU A 178 -6.78 -8.44 13.95
CA LEU A 178 -7.31 -8.73 12.62
C LEU A 178 -6.70 -10.00 12.02
N SER A 179 -5.70 -10.61 12.65
CA SER A 179 -5.02 -11.78 12.07
C SER A 179 -5.93 -13.01 12.00
N GLU A 180 -6.80 -13.19 12.99
CA GLU A 180 -7.65 -14.38 13.10
C GLU A 180 -8.78 -14.39 12.07
N MET A 181 -9.32 -13.24 11.67
CA MET A 181 -10.29 -13.19 10.56
C MET A 181 -9.65 -13.60 9.23
N TRP A 182 -8.39 -13.22 8.96
CA TRP A 182 -7.66 -13.68 7.77
C TRP A 182 -7.32 -15.18 7.77
N LEU A 183 -7.44 -15.82 8.95
CA LEU A 183 -7.30 -17.26 9.14
C LEU A 183 -8.66 -17.98 9.16
N GLY A 184 -9.78 -17.26 9.10
CA GLY A 184 -11.12 -17.81 9.24
C GLY A 184 -11.44 -18.33 10.65
N GLN A 185 -10.67 -17.90 11.65
CA GLN A 185 -10.77 -18.37 13.05
C GLN A 185 -11.70 -17.50 13.89
N LYS A 186 -11.95 -16.26 13.46
CA LYS A 186 -12.77 -15.27 14.15
C LYS A 186 -13.63 -14.52 13.14
N SER A 187 -14.84 -14.13 13.53
CA SER A 187 -15.71 -13.33 12.69
C SER A 187 -15.09 -11.94 12.43
N VAL A 188 -15.51 -11.29 11.35
CA VAL A 188 -15.11 -9.89 11.08
C VAL A 188 -15.56 -8.98 12.23
N GLU A 189 -16.82 -9.10 12.66
CA GLU A 189 -17.40 -8.27 13.72
C GLU A 189 -16.63 -8.38 15.04
N ASP A 190 -16.32 -9.61 15.48
CA ASP A 190 -15.56 -9.82 16.72
C ASP A 190 -14.12 -9.31 16.60
N SER A 191 -13.51 -9.45 15.42
CA SER A 191 -12.13 -9.00 15.16
C SER A 191 -12.03 -7.48 15.16
N VAL A 192 -12.99 -6.83 14.52
CA VAL A 192 -13.14 -5.37 14.47
C VAL A 192 -13.42 -4.81 15.86
N THR A 193 -14.32 -5.42 16.62
CA THR A 193 -14.64 -5.01 18.00
C THR A 193 -13.39 -5.05 18.87
N ALA A 194 -12.67 -6.17 18.87
CA ALA A 194 -11.43 -6.31 19.65
C ALA A 194 -10.34 -5.30 19.21
N PHE A 195 -10.22 -5.07 17.91
CA PHE A 195 -9.32 -4.04 17.38
C PHE A 195 -9.68 -2.65 17.91
N CYS A 196 -10.94 -2.22 17.77
CA CYS A 196 -11.41 -0.90 18.19
C CYS A 196 -11.29 -0.69 19.71
N GLU A 197 -11.59 -1.71 20.52
CA GLU A 197 -11.40 -1.67 21.97
C GLU A 197 -9.92 -1.46 22.34
N ARG A 198 -9.02 -2.17 21.66
CA ARG A 198 -7.57 -2.10 21.91
C ARG A 198 -6.98 -0.74 21.52
N ILE A 199 -7.38 -0.17 20.39
CA ILE A 199 -6.82 1.11 19.92
C ILE A 199 -7.49 2.32 20.57
N GLY A 200 -8.67 2.18 21.17
CA GLY A 200 -9.41 3.27 21.81
C GLY A 200 -8.55 4.19 22.69
N PRO A 201 -7.72 3.66 23.62
CA PRO A 201 -6.83 4.46 24.44
C PRO A 201 -5.68 5.18 23.70
N ALA A 202 -5.35 4.71 22.49
CA ALA A 202 -4.28 5.26 21.64
C ALA A 202 -4.78 6.35 20.69
N LEU A 203 -6.10 6.43 20.47
CA LEU A 203 -6.70 7.41 19.58
C LEU A 203 -6.66 8.82 20.17
N PRO A 204 -6.44 9.86 19.34
CA PRO A 204 -6.63 11.24 19.76
C PRO A 204 -8.06 11.46 20.29
N LYS A 205 -8.18 12.26 21.36
CA LYS A 205 -9.48 12.70 21.88
C LYS A 205 -10.06 13.83 21.06
#